data_AF-L8JIC5-F1
#
_entry.id   AF-L8JIC5-F1
#
_cell.length_a   1.000
_cell.length_b   1.000
_cell.length_c   1.000
_cell.angle_alpha   90.00
_cell.angle_beta   90.00
_cell.angle_gamma   90.00
#
_symmetry.space_group_name_H-M   'P 1'
#
loop_
_entity.id
_entity.type
_entity.pdbx_description
1 polymer ?
#
loop_
_entity_poly.entity_id
_entity_poly.type
_entity_poly.pdbx_seq_one_letter_code
_entity_poly.pdbx_strand_id
1 'polypeptide(L)'
;MTKRTRRTFSPEFKLEAAQLVLDQSYSVAEAAKAMNVGKSTMDKWVRQLKEERQGISPKASPMTAEQIEIRELKKKLARLEEHNEILKNVWSAPELQEKFDSRSRLRQCIRPIREQSLYSGLDGIRTSPS
;
A
#
# COMPACT_ATOMS: atom_id res chain seq x y z
N MET A 1 5.10 -19.98 -36.28
CA MET A 1 4.82 -18.52 -36.14
C MET A 1 5.90 -17.91 -35.27
N THR A 2 6.68 -16.95 -35.78
CA THR A 2 7.75 -16.31 -35.00
C THR A 2 7.16 -15.26 -34.05
N LYS A 3 7.43 -15.39 -32.75
CA LYS A 3 6.91 -14.48 -31.72
C LYS A 3 7.58 -13.12 -31.87
N ARG A 4 6.85 -12.12 -32.36
CA ARG A 4 7.36 -10.75 -32.55
C ARG A 4 7.63 -10.12 -31.18
N THR A 5 8.90 -9.98 -30.80
CA THR A 5 9.32 -9.33 -29.55
C THR A 5 8.89 -7.86 -29.57
N ARG A 6 8.00 -7.47 -28.66
CA ARG A 6 7.58 -6.07 -28.53
C ARG A 6 8.66 -5.31 -27.76
N ARG A 7 9.13 -4.20 -28.33
CA ARG A 7 9.96 -3.23 -27.59
C ARG A 7 9.15 -2.67 -26.42
N THR A 8 9.73 -2.74 -25.23
CA THR A 8 9.22 -2.13 -24.00
C THR A 8 9.94 -0.81 -23.75
N PHE A 9 9.18 0.25 -23.50
CA PHE A 9 9.72 1.57 -23.17
C PHE A 9 9.44 1.89 -21.71
N SER A 10 10.38 2.59 -21.05
CA SER A 10 10.20 3.10 -19.68
C SER A 10 9.06 4.13 -19.64
N PRO A 11 8.36 4.27 -18.51
CA PRO A 11 7.29 5.27 -18.38
C PRO A 11 7.80 6.70 -18.62
N GLU A 12 8.97 7.04 -18.06
CA GLU A 12 9.64 8.34 -18.26
C GLU A 12 9.82 8.69 -19.74
N PHE A 13 10.34 7.74 -20.53
CA PHE A 13 10.57 7.96 -21.96
C PHE A 13 9.26 8.22 -22.73
N LYS A 14 8.18 7.51 -22.34
CA LYS A 14 6.88 7.73 -22.97
C LYS A 14 6.31 9.10 -22.61
N LEU A 15 6.52 9.54 -21.37
CA LEU A 15 6.04 10.82 -20.87
C LEU A 15 6.75 11.96 -21.59
N GLU A 16 8.08 11.92 -21.68
CA GLU A 16 8.88 12.90 -22.43
C GLU A 16 8.46 12.97 -23.91
N ALA A 17 8.27 11.81 -24.54
CA ALA A 17 7.80 11.72 -25.92
C ALA A 17 6.41 12.36 -26.14
N ALA A 18 5.49 12.18 -25.18
CA ALA A 18 4.15 12.77 -25.25
C ALA A 18 4.16 14.27 -24.92
N GLN A 19 5.03 14.74 -24.02
CA GLN A 19 5.22 16.15 -23.70
C GLN A 19 5.78 16.94 -24.90
N LEU A 20 6.67 16.36 -25.71
CA LEU A 20 7.15 16.98 -26.94
C LEU A 20 5.99 17.39 -27.87
N VAL A 21 4.95 16.57 -27.96
CA VAL A 21 3.78 16.87 -28.80
C VAL A 21 2.83 17.86 -28.13
N LEU A 22 2.56 17.70 -26.84
CA LEU A 22 1.56 18.53 -26.14
C LEU A 22 2.07 19.91 -25.76
N ASP A 23 3.32 20.00 -25.29
CA ASP A 23 3.86 21.22 -24.69
C ASP A 23 4.73 21.99 -25.70
N GLN A 24 5.46 21.28 -26.58
CA GLN A 24 6.30 21.90 -27.62
C GLN A 24 5.62 21.94 -28.99
N SER A 25 4.35 21.49 -29.09
CA SER A 25 3.51 21.55 -30.30
C SER A 25 4.10 20.90 -31.56
N TYR A 26 5.02 19.95 -31.41
CA TYR A 26 5.52 19.15 -32.54
C TYR A 26 4.41 18.29 -33.14
N SER A 27 4.46 18.04 -34.45
CA SER A 27 3.55 17.06 -35.03
C SER A 27 3.89 15.66 -34.53
N VAL A 28 2.87 14.80 -34.39
CA VAL A 28 3.03 13.39 -33.99
C VAL A 28 4.04 12.66 -34.90
N ALA A 29 4.09 13.04 -36.19
CA ALA A 29 5.00 12.44 -37.17
C ALA A 29 6.46 12.87 -36.95
N GLU A 30 6.70 14.13 -36.61
CA GLU A 30 8.05 14.65 -36.33
C GLU A 30 8.58 14.13 -35.00
N ALA A 31 7.76 14.16 -33.95
CA ALA A 31 8.13 13.59 -32.64
C ALA A 31 8.43 12.09 -32.75
N ALA A 32 7.63 11.35 -33.53
CA ALA A 32 7.85 9.93 -33.78
C ALA A 32 9.20 9.67 -34.49
N LYS A 33 9.56 10.51 -35.47
CA LYS A 33 10.85 10.42 -36.16
C LYS A 33 12.01 10.77 -35.22
N ALA A 34 11.88 11.86 -34.46
CA ALA A 34 12.91 12.32 -33.52
C ALA A 34 13.22 11.27 -32.44
N MET A 35 12.18 10.65 -31.88
CA MET A 35 12.31 9.63 -30.83
C MET A 35 12.49 8.20 -31.37
N ASN A 36 12.52 8.02 -32.70
CA ASN A 36 12.60 6.73 -33.38
C ASN A 36 11.51 5.73 -32.93
N VAL A 37 10.27 6.22 -32.80
CA VAL A 37 9.08 5.45 -32.39
C VAL A 37 8.08 5.39 -33.54
N GLY A 38 7.30 4.31 -33.62
CA GLY A 38 6.22 4.23 -34.61
C GLY A 38 5.12 5.27 -34.35
N LYS A 39 4.63 5.92 -35.41
CA LYS A 39 3.57 6.97 -35.32
C LYS A 39 2.37 6.52 -34.46
N SER A 40 1.89 5.29 -34.65
CA SER A 40 0.75 4.76 -33.90
C SER A 40 1.02 4.53 -32.41
N THR A 41 2.29 4.36 -32.03
CA THR A 41 2.69 4.25 -30.63
C THR A 41 2.79 5.63 -30.00
N MET A 42 3.35 6.61 -30.72
CA MET A 42 3.37 8.00 -30.30
C MET A 42 1.94 8.55 -30.09
N ASP A 43 1.03 8.30 -31.04
CA ASP A 43 -0.37 8.75 -30.96
C ASP A 43 -1.09 8.22 -29.70
N LYS A 44 -0.83 6.95 -29.36
CA LYS A 44 -1.36 6.33 -28.13
C LYS A 44 -0.82 7.00 -26.86
N TRP A 45 0.47 7.32 -26.82
CA TRP A 45 1.09 7.98 -25.67
C TRP A 45 0.58 9.40 -25.47
N VAL A 46 0.40 10.15 -26.56
CA VAL A 46 -0.18 11.50 -26.52
C VAL A 46 -1.63 11.45 -26.02
N ARG A 47 -2.44 10.51 -26.54
CA ARG A 47 -3.82 10.33 -26.09
C ARG A 47 -3.89 9.93 -24.63
N GLN A 48 -3.03 9.01 -24.20
CA GLN A 48 -2.92 8.60 -22.81
C GLN A 48 -2.56 9.79 -21.91
N LEU A 49 -1.50 10.56 -22.23
CA LEU A 49 -1.11 11.73 -21.44
C LEU A 49 -2.24 12.78 -21.36
N LYS A 50 -3.01 12.95 -22.43
CA LYS A 50 -4.18 13.85 -22.44
C LYS A 50 -5.29 13.36 -21.51
N GLU A 51 -5.60 12.05 -21.52
CA GLU A 51 -6.56 11.42 -20.60
C GLU A 51 -6.08 11.54 -19.14
N GLU A 52 -4.78 11.33 -18.90
CA GLU A 52 -4.15 11.46 -17.58
C GLU A 52 -4.26 12.91 -17.04
N ARG A 53 -3.99 13.92 -17.88
CA ARG A 53 -4.19 15.36 -17.53
C ARG A 53 -5.65 15.72 -17.28
N GLN A 54 -6.60 14.99 -17.85
CA GLN A 54 -8.03 15.15 -17.61
C GLN A 54 -8.52 14.42 -16.35
N GLY A 55 -7.62 13.79 -15.59
CA GLY A 55 -7.96 13.03 -14.37
C GLY A 55 -8.58 11.66 -14.66
N ILE A 56 -8.57 11.21 -15.91
CA ILE A 56 -9.06 9.89 -16.28
C ILE A 56 -7.93 8.89 -16.01
N SER A 57 -8.10 8.05 -14.98
CA SER A 57 -7.13 7.00 -14.65
C SER A 57 -7.01 6.03 -15.83
N PRO A 58 -5.83 5.87 -16.44
CA PRO A 58 -5.66 4.96 -17.56
C PRO A 58 -5.79 3.51 -17.09
N LYS A 59 -6.43 2.67 -17.92
CA LYS A 59 -6.47 1.22 -17.72
C LYS A 59 -5.12 0.55 -18.05
N ALA A 60 -4.28 1.25 -18.82
CA ALA A 60 -2.94 0.82 -19.21
C ALA A 60 -1.89 1.16 -18.13
N SER A 61 -0.63 0.79 -18.38
CA SER A 61 0.46 1.19 -17.47
C SER A 61 0.56 2.73 -17.46
N PRO A 62 0.32 3.38 -16.31
CA PRO A 62 0.35 4.83 -16.21
C PRO A 62 1.74 5.35 -16.57
N MET A 63 1.76 6.54 -17.19
CA MET A 63 3.00 7.16 -17.64
C MET A 63 3.44 8.30 -16.72
N THR A 64 2.51 9.00 -16.08
CA THR A 64 2.80 9.99 -15.04
C THR A 64 3.25 9.36 -13.73
N ALA A 65 4.28 9.95 -13.11
CA ALA A 65 4.80 9.52 -11.81
C ALA A 65 3.70 9.45 -10.74
N GLU A 66 2.81 10.45 -10.71
CA GLU A 66 1.66 10.48 -9.81
C GLU A 66 0.76 9.24 -9.97
N GLN A 67 0.50 8.80 -11.19
CA GLN A 67 -0.37 7.65 -11.42
C GLN A 67 0.35 6.31 -11.23
N ILE A 68 1.67 6.26 -11.42
CA ILE A 68 2.49 5.13 -11.02
C ILE A 68 2.40 4.95 -9.50
N GLU A 69 2.59 6.03 -8.75
CA GLU A 69 2.45 6.03 -7.29
C GLU A 69 1.04 5.64 -6.87
N ILE A 70 -0.01 6.19 -7.47
CA ILE A 70 -1.41 5.81 -7.18
C ILE A 70 -1.61 4.30 -7.37
N ARG A 71 -1.04 3.73 -8.43
CA ARG A 71 -1.15 2.28 -8.69
C ARG A 71 -0.40 1.46 -7.65
N GLU A 72 0.82 1.86 -7.29
CA GLU A 72 1.61 1.18 -6.27
C GLU A 72 0.96 1.27 -4.90
N LEU A 73 0.43 2.43 -4.54
CA LEU A 73 -0.33 2.65 -3.31
C LEU A 73 -1.59 1.80 -3.28
N LYS A 74 -2.37 1.74 -4.37
CA LYS A 74 -3.53 0.84 -4.46
C LYS A 74 -3.14 -0.63 -4.28
N LYS A 75 -2.01 -1.06 -4.84
CA LYS A 75 -1.51 -2.43 -4.67
C LYS A 75 -1.08 -2.71 -3.22
N LYS A 76 -0.45 -1.73 -2.56
CA LYS A 76 -0.09 -1.83 -1.13
C LYS A 76 -1.34 -1.90 -0.26
N LEU A 77 -2.36 -1.07 -0.52
CA LEU A 77 -3.63 -1.09 0.20
C LEU A 77 -4.33 -2.45 0.07
N ALA A 78 -4.48 -2.98 -1.15
CA ALA A 78 -5.11 -4.29 -1.35
C ALA A 78 -4.40 -5.41 -0.57
N ARG A 79 -3.06 -5.39 -0.54
CA ARG A 79 -2.28 -6.35 0.25
C ARG A 79 -2.50 -6.18 1.77
N LEU A 80 -2.55 -4.93 2.24
CA LEU A 80 -2.81 -4.64 3.65
C LEU A 80 -4.23 -5.01 4.06
N GLU A 81 -5.20 -4.80 3.19
CA GLU A 81 -6.59 -5.22 3.37
C GLU A 81 -6.69 -6.74 3.48
N GLU A 82 -6.06 -7.49 2.58
CA GLU A 82 -5.99 -8.96 2.64
C GLU A 82 -5.36 -9.44 3.96
N HIS A 83 -4.23 -8.84 4.37
CA HIS A 83 -3.61 -9.16 5.64
C HIS A 83 -4.54 -8.84 6.83
N ASN A 84 -5.26 -7.72 6.79
CA ASN A 84 -6.22 -7.35 7.83
C ASN A 84 -7.43 -8.29 7.86
N GLU A 85 -7.93 -8.74 6.71
CA GLU A 85 -9.01 -9.72 6.64
C GLU A 85 -8.57 -11.06 7.25
N ILE A 86 -7.37 -11.53 6.91
CA ILE A 86 -6.79 -12.72 7.54
C ILE A 86 -6.69 -12.53 9.06
N LEU A 87 -6.16 -11.40 9.52
CA LEU A 87 -6.03 -11.11 10.95
C LEU A 87 -7.38 -11.02 11.65
N LYS A 88 -8.38 -10.38 11.05
CA LYS A 88 -9.75 -10.30 11.58
C LYS A 88 -10.40 -11.67 11.67
N ASN A 89 -10.21 -12.51 10.65
CA ASN A 89 -10.74 -13.88 10.64
C ASN A 89 -10.08 -14.74 11.72
N VAL A 90 -8.76 -14.61 11.89
CA VAL A 90 -8.02 -15.29 12.98
C VAL A 90 -8.46 -14.78 14.35
N TRP A 91 -8.62 -13.47 14.51
CA TRP A 91 -9.07 -12.86 15.77
C TRP A 91 -10.51 -13.25 16.13
N SER A 92 -11.37 -13.40 15.12
CA SER A 92 -12.78 -13.78 15.31
C SER A 92 -12.98 -15.30 15.45
N ALA A 93 -11.92 -16.10 15.35
CA ALA A 93 -12.00 -17.54 15.52
C ALA A 93 -12.30 -17.90 16.99
N PRO A 94 -13.39 -18.63 17.28
CA PRO A 94 -13.83 -18.90 18.65
C PRO A 94 -12.79 -19.65 19.49
N GLU A 95 -11.99 -20.52 18.87
CA GLU A 95 -10.92 -21.28 19.52
C GLU A 95 -9.77 -20.39 20.06
N LEU A 96 -9.51 -19.26 19.39
CA LEU A 96 -8.50 -18.30 19.83
C LEU A 96 -9.09 -17.28 20.82
N GLN A 97 -10.37 -16.94 20.67
CA GLN A 97 -11.09 -16.08 21.60
C GLN A 97 -11.11 -16.69 23.02
N GLU A 98 -11.36 -17.99 23.13
CA GLU A 98 -11.37 -18.71 24.42
C GLU A 98 -9.99 -18.69 25.10
N LYS A 99 -8.90 -18.84 24.32
CA LYS A 99 -7.51 -18.75 24.81
C LYS A 99 -7.13 -17.33 25.24
N PHE A 100 -7.60 -16.30 24.53
CA PHE A 100 -7.37 -14.90 24.88
C PHE A 100 -8.14 -14.49 26.14
N ASP A 101 -9.41 -14.92 26.26
CA ASP A 101 -10.22 -14.77 27.46
C ASP A 101 -9.60 -15.46 28.67
N SER A 102 -9.05 -16.66 28.48
CA SER A 102 -8.33 -17.40 29.51
C SER A 102 -7.06 -16.68 29.96
N ARG A 103 -6.28 -16.12 29.02
CA ARG A 103 -5.10 -15.28 29.32
C ARG A 103 -5.46 -13.98 30.03
N SER A 104 -6.57 -13.36 29.65
CA SER A 104 -7.08 -12.11 30.24
C SER A 104 -7.59 -12.34 31.66
N ARG A 105 -8.33 -13.45 31.87
CA ARG A 105 -8.75 -13.92 33.20
C ARG A 105 -7.56 -14.29 34.07
N LEU A 106 -6.56 -15.01 33.55
CA LEU A 106 -5.31 -15.30 34.28
C LEU A 106 -4.58 -14.02 34.70
N ARG A 107 -4.49 -13.00 33.83
CA ARG A 107 -3.92 -11.69 34.19
C ARG A 107 -4.73 -10.96 35.27
N GLN A 108 -6.06 -11.01 35.22
CA GLN A 108 -6.94 -10.43 36.23
C GLN A 108 -6.84 -11.16 37.58
N CYS A 109 -6.70 -12.49 37.58
CA CYS A 109 -6.50 -13.28 38.80
C CYS A 109 -5.12 -13.09 39.42
N ILE A 110 -4.08 -12.85 38.62
CA ILE A 110 -2.70 -12.62 39.10
C ILE A 110 -2.47 -11.18 39.61
N ARG A 111 -3.25 -10.19 39.12
CA ARG A 111 -3.17 -8.79 39.57
C ARG A 111 -3.27 -8.60 41.10
N PRO A 112 -4.29 -9.15 41.79
CA PRO A 112 -4.43 -9.00 43.24
C PRO A 112 -3.38 -9.80 44.04
N ILE A 113 -2.87 -10.91 43.49
CA ILE A 113 -1.80 -11.71 44.13
C ILE A 113 -0.48 -10.91 44.19
N ARG A 114 -0.22 -10.06 43.19
CA ARG A 114 0.96 -9.20 43.14
C ARG A 114 0.87 -7.99 44.08
N GLU A 115 -0.34 -7.53 44.41
CA GLU A 115 -0.58 -6.43 45.35
C GLU A 115 -0.63 -6.90 46.81
N GLN A 116 -1.10 -8.12 47.10
CA GLN A 116 -1.09 -8.69 48.45
C GLN A 116 0.32 -8.99 48.98
N SER A 117 1.27 -9.32 48.09
CA SER A 117 2.68 -9.52 48.47
C SER A 117 3.40 -8.24 48.90
N LEU A 118 2.84 -7.05 48.64
CA LEU A 118 3.43 -5.76 49.04
C LEU A 118 2.83 -5.20 50.34
N TYR A 119 1.76 -5.80 50.87
CA TYR A 119 1.08 -5.33 52.08
C TYR A 119 1.20 -6.28 53.29
N SER A 120 1.70 -7.50 53.14
CA SER A 120 1.98 -8.40 54.27
C SER A 120 3.33 -8.16 54.96
N GLY A 121 4.09 -7.14 54.54
CA GLY A 121 5.40 -6.79 55.10
C GLY A 121 5.38 -5.70 56.19
N LEU A 122 4.21 -5.20 56.62
CA LEU A 122 4.10 -4.07 57.56
C LEU A 122 3.25 -4.33 58.82
N ASP A 123 2.91 -5.57 59.16
CA ASP A 123 2.21 -5.90 60.42
C ASP A 123 3.19 -6.33 61.53
N GLY A 124 4.19 -5.50 61.80
CA GLY A 124 5.29 -5.82 62.72
C GLY A 124 5.72 -4.72 63.69
N ILE A 125 4.91 -3.67 63.96
CA ILE A 125 5.29 -2.63 64.93
C ILE A 125 4.10 -2.19 65.81
N ARG A 126 4.22 -2.50 67.12
CA ARG A 126 3.62 -1.85 68.33
C ARG A 126 2.09 -2.01 68.53
N THR A 127 1.57 -2.39 69.70
CA THR A 127 1.84 -1.87 71.05
C THR A 127 1.40 -2.89 72.13
N SER A 128 2.19 -3.05 73.19
CA SER A 128 1.80 -3.71 74.44
C SER A 128 1.10 -2.70 75.36
N PRO A 129 -0.01 -3.02 76.02
CA PRO A 129 -0.56 -2.18 77.08
C PRO A 129 0.02 -2.61 78.44
N SER A 130 0.47 -1.63 79.23
CA SER A 130 0.61 -1.71 80.69
C SER A 130 -0.57 -1.01 81.34
#